data_AF-D8FV05-F1
#
_entry.id   AF-D8FV05-F1
#
_cell.length_a   1.000
_cell.length_b   1.000
_cell.length_c   1.000
_cell.angle_alpha   90.00
_cell.angle_beta   90.00
_cell.angle_gamma   90.00
#
_symmetry.space_group_name_H-M   'P 1'
#
loop_
_entity.id
_entity.type
_entity.pdbx_description
1 polymer ?
#
loop_
_entity_poly.entity_id
_entity_poly.type
_entity_poly.pdbx_seq_one_letter_code
_entity_poly.pdbx_strand_id
1 'polypeptide(L)'
;MAKLPDETISTIFRLQQRLVALLDTATAAEYTLLQQFGETEETMPELEAIDNIKERLRIPYNRLHRILQQVAESQPAATADMLKFLYRTIAETEAAADGSKASIQEIKRSWNLP
;
A
#
# COMPACT_ATOMS: atom_id res chain seq x y z
N MET A 1 -14.21 12.03 25.04
CA MET A 1 -13.34 11.78 23.88
C MET A 1 -14.08 10.81 22.96
N ALA A 2 -14.37 11.18 21.72
CA ALA A 2 -14.70 10.16 20.72
C ALA A 2 -13.39 9.46 20.34
N LYS A 3 -12.85 8.65 21.27
CA LYS A 3 -11.66 7.84 21.01
C LYS A 3 -12.04 6.89 19.89
N LEU A 4 -11.32 6.94 18.77
CA LEU A 4 -11.36 5.82 17.82
C LEU A 4 -11.16 4.52 18.62
N PRO A 5 -11.91 3.45 18.32
CA PRO A 5 -11.66 2.16 18.96
C PRO A 5 -10.20 1.73 18.75
N ASP A 6 -9.56 1.20 19.78
CA ASP A 6 -8.16 0.75 19.71
C ASP A 6 -7.96 -0.29 18.60
N GLU A 7 -9.00 -1.08 18.32
CA GLU A 7 -9.04 -2.01 17.18
C GLU A 7 -8.92 -1.31 15.83
N THR A 8 -9.56 -0.15 15.65
CA THR A 8 -9.47 0.63 14.41
C THR A 8 -8.05 1.16 14.22
N ILE A 9 -7.43 1.67 15.28
CA ILE A 9 -6.04 2.15 15.26
C ILE A 9 -5.08 0.99 14.93
N SER A 10 -5.30 -0.17 15.55
CA SER A 10 -4.50 -1.38 15.30
C SER A 10 -4.63 -1.86 13.85
N THR A 11 -5.84 -1.83 13.27
CA THR A 11 -6.06 -2.15 11.86
C THR A 11 -5.30 -1.20 10.94
N ILE A 12 -5.34 0.10 11.20
CA ILE A 12 -4.61 1.11 10.44
C ILE A 12 -3.10 0.81 10.46
N PHE A 13 -2.51 0.58 11.63
CA PHE A 13 -1.08 0.28 11.73
C PHE A 13 -0.69 -1.02 11.04
N ARG A 14 -1.51 -2.08 11.15
CA ARG A 14 -1.27 -3.34 10.42
C ARG A 14 -1.31 -3.12 8.91
N LEU A 15 -2.22 -2.30 8.41
CA LEU A 15 -2.27 -1.96 6.99
C LEU A 15 -1.04 -1.17 6.56
N GLN A 16 -0.58 -0.20 7.33
CA GLN A 16 0.66 0.54 7.03
C GLN A 16 1.87 -0.41 6.96
N GLN A 17 2.01 -1.29 7.94
CA GLN A 17 3.07 -2.31 7.92
C GLN A 17 2.98 -3.20 6.68
N ARG A 18 1.75 -3.63 6.32
CA ARG A 18 1.51 -4.45 5.14
C ARG A 18 1.89 -3.73 3.84
N LEU A 19 1.55 -2.44 3.69
CA LEU A 19 1.92 -1.65 2.51
C LEU A 19 3.44 -1.49 2.39
N VAL A 20 4.15 -1.27 3.50
CA VAL A 20 5.61 -1.21 3.52
C VAL A 20 6.24 -2.54 3.11
N ALA A 21 5.74 -3.67 3.61
CA ALA A 21 6.22 -4.99 3.22
C ALA A 21 5.99 -5.29 1.72
N LEU A 22 4.85 -4.85 1.17
CA LEU A 22 4.58 -4.99 -0.26
C LEU A 22 5.46 -4.08 -1.12
N LEU A 23 5.78 -2.87 -0.65
CA LEU A 23 6.73 -1.98 -1.32
C LEU A 23 8.12 -2.62 -1.38
N ASP A 24 8.59 -3.17 -0.26
CA ASP A 24 9.84 -3.92 -0.19
C ASP A 24 9.85 -5.10 -1.17
N THR A 25 8.77 -5.89 -1.19
CA THR A 25 8.63 -7.02 -2.12
C THR A 25 8.65 -6.57 -3.59
N ALA A 26 7.97 -5.48 -3.93
CA ALA A 26 7.94 -4.94 -5.29
C ALA A 26 9.33 -4.45 -5.72
N THR A 27 10.03 -3.72 -4.85
CA THR A 27 11.40 -3.25 -5.11
C THR A 27 12.40 -4.40 -5.23
N ALA A 28 12.25 -5.46 -4.43
CA ALA A 28 13.07 -6.66 -4.55
C ALA A 28 12.83 -7.39 -5.87
N ALA A 29 11.58 -7.46 -6.34
CA ALA A 29 11.23 -8.05 -7.63
C ALA A 29 11.84 -7.26 -8.80
N GLU A 30 11.72 -5.93 -8.79
CA GLU A 30 12.35 -5.04 -9.77
C GLU A 30 13.86 -5.21 -9.82
N TYR A 31 14.52 -5.17 -8.65
CA TYR A 31 15.96 -5.37 -8.55
C TYR A 31 16.36 -6.73 -9.12
N THR A 32 15.65 -7.80 -8.77
CA THR A 32 15.98 -9.15 -9.23
C THR A 32 15.75 -9.31 -10.73
N LEU A 33 14.67 -8.73 -11.27
CA LEU A 33 14.38 -8.72 -12.70
C LEU A 33 15.53 -8.04 -13.48
N LEU A 34 15.96 -6.86 -13.02
CA LEU A 34 17.08 -6.13 -13.62
C LEU A 34 18.41 -6.88 -13.49
N GLN A 35 18.68 -7.52 -12.36
CA GLN A 35 19.92 -8.28 -12.17
C GLN A 35 20.00 -9.52 -13.05
N GLN A 36 18.89 -10.22 -13.26
CA GLN A 36 18.87 -11.49 -14.01
C GLN A 36 18.72 -11.28 -15.51
N PHE A 37 17.92 -10.30 -15.94
CA PHE A 37 17.52 -10.14 -17.35
C PHE A 37 17.94 -8.80 -17.95
N GLY A 38 18.33 -7.82 -17.13
CA GLY A 38 18.61 -6.46 -17.57
C GLY A 38 17.37 -5.68 -17.98
N GLU A 39 17.59 -4.46 -18.47
CA GLU A 39 16.55 -3.61 -19.06
C GLU A 39 16.49 -3.89 -20.57
N THR A 40 15.43 -4.55 -21.00
CA THR A 40 15.20 -4.98 -22.39
C THR A 40 13.77 -4.64 -22.82
N GLU A 41 13.47 -4.78 -24.11
CA GLU A 41 12.09 -4.59 -24.61
C GLU A 41 11.08 -5.54 -23.94
N GLU A 42 11.51 -6.72 -23.50
CA GLU A 42 10.65 -7.70 -22.84
C GLU A 42 10.43 -7.37 -21.35
N THR A 43 11.43 -6.83 -20.64
CA THR A 43 11.31 -6.52 -19.20
C THR A 43 10.70 -5.16 -18.93
N MET A 44 10.76 -4.23 -19.87
CA MET A 44 10.27 -2.86 -19.72
C MET A 44 8.78 -2.76 -19.31
N PRO A 45 7.83 -3.53 -19.90
CA PRO A 45 6.44 -3.50 -19.44
C PRO A 45 6.27 -3.89 -17.97
N GLU A 46 7.12 -4.79 -17.48
CA GLU A 46 7.06 -5.29 -16.10
C GLU A 46 7.67 -4.29 -15.12
N LEU A 47 8.74 -3.60 -15.53
CA LEU A 47 9.33 -2.49 -14.78
C LEU A 47 8.31 -1.35 -14.60
N GLU A 48 7.63 -0.97 -15.68
CA GLU A 48 6.53 0.00 -15.62
C GLU A 48 5.36 -0.49 -14.74
N ALA A 49 5.01 -1.77 -14.81
CA ALA A 49 4.00 -2.36 -13.95
C ALA A 49 4.41 -2.30 -12.46
N ILE A 50 5.68 -2.58 -12.15
CA ILE A 50 6.22 -2.48 -10.79
C ILE A 50 6.20 -1.03 -10.29
N ASP A 51 6.55 -0.05 -11.12
CA ASP A 51 6.43 1.37 -10.77
C ASP A 51 4.99 1.75 -10.41
N ASN A 52 4.02 1.34 -11.24
CA ASN A 52 2.60 1.56 -10.97
C ASN A 52 2.15 0.88 -9.66
N ILE A 53 2.64 -0.34 -9.37
CA ILE A 53 2.38 -1.03 -8.10
C ILE A 53 2.94 -0.24 -6.92
N LYS A 54 4.17 0.26 -7.02
CA LYS A 54 4.81 1.06 -5.97
C LYS A 54 4.01 2.34 -5.70
N GLU A 55 3.52 3.03 -6.73
CA GLU A 55 2.63 4.19 -6.57
C GLU A 55 1.32 3.83 -5.88
N ARG A 56 0.66 2.76 -6.32
CA ARG A 56 -0.60 2.25 -5.74
C ARG A 56 -0.46 1.85 -4.27
N LEU A 57 0.75 1.57 -3.78
CA LEU A 57 1.04 1.29 -2.37
C LEU A 57 1.39 2.57 -1.59
N ARG A 58 2.18 3.48 -2.17
CA ARG A 58 2.61 4.75 -1.52
C ARG A 58 1.44 5.69 -1.27
N ILE A 59 0.52 5.82 -2.23
CA ILE A 59 -0.64 6.72 -2.13
C ILE A 59 -1.51 6.39 -0.89
N PRO A 60 -2.03 5.16 -0.73
CA PRO A 60 -2.84 4.81 0.44
C PRO A 60 -2.04 4.86 1.74
N TYR A 61 -0.75 4.48 1.75
CA TYR A 61 0.10 4.60 2.95
C TYR A 61 0.11 6.04 3.50
N ASN A 62 0.42 7.00 2.63
CA ASN A 62 0.49 8.42 2.98
C ASN A 62 -0.88 8.96 3.39
N ARG A 63 -1.94 8.57 2.67
CA ARG A 63 -3.31 9.00 2.97
C ARG A 63 -3.74 8.50 4.34
N LEU A 64 -3.55 7.21 4.63
CA LEU A 64 -3.93 6.56 5.87
C LEU A 64 -3.19 7.16 7.08
N HIS A 65 -1.88 7.42 6.93
CA HIS A 65 -1.08 8.13 7.95
C HIS A 65 -1.67 9.51 8.27
N ARG A 66 -1.89 10.32 7.24
CA ARG A 66 -2.35 11.70 7.40
C ARG A 66 -3.74 11.79 8.04
N ILE A 67 -4.67 10.94 7.63
CA ILE A 67 -6.04 10.97 8.18
C ILE A 67 -6.09 10.47 9.62
N LEU A 68 -5.29 9.46 9.99
CA LEU A 68 -5.19 9.02 11.38
C LEU A 68 -4.70 10.16 12.27
N GLN A 69 -3.66 10.88 11.84
CA GLN A 69 -3.15 12.04 12.57
C GLN A 69 -4.22 13.12 12.73
N GLN A 70 -4.91 13.50 11.65
CA GLN A 70 -5.97 14.50 11.70
C GLN A 70 -7.10 14.12 12.66
N VAL A 71 -7.51 12.85 12.68
CA VAL A 71 -8.51 12.35 13.62
C VAL A 71 -8.01 12.43 15.07
N ALA A 72 -6.75 12.08 15.32
CA ALA A 72 -6.15 12.15 16.65
C ALA A 72 -6.02 13.58 17.20
N GLU A 73 -5.75 14.55 16.33
CA GLU A 73 -5.60 15.97 16.66
C GLU A 73 -6.96 16.71 16.77
N SER A 74 -8.06 16.09 16.33
CA SER A 74 -9.38 16.71 16.32
C SER A 74 -9.98 16.84 17.73
N GLN A 75 -10.27 18.07 18.15
CA GLN A 75 -10.90 18.38 19.43
C GLN A 75 -12.22 19.15 19.24
N PRO A 76 -13.26 18.89 20.05
CA PRO A 76 -13.34 17.86 21.11
C PRO A 76 -13.56 16.43 20.58
N ALA A 77 -13.86 16.29 19.29
CA ALA A 77 -14.03 15.02 18.58
C ALA A 77 -13.78 15.23 17.08
N ALA A 78 -13.39 14.16 16.38
CA ALA A 78 -13.38 14.15 14.92
C ALA A 78 -14.80 14.24 14.35
N THR A 79 -14.95 14.89 13.20
CA THR A 79 -16.26 15.02 12.54
C THR A 79 -16.70 13.69 11.95
N ALA A 80 -18.02 13.51 11.76
CA ALA A 80 -18.57 12.32 11.12
C ALA A 80 -18.00 12.11 9.71
N ASP A 81 -17.77 13.18 8.96
CA ASP A 81 -17.17 13.12 7.61
C ASP A 81 -15.71 12.65 7.65
N MET A 82 -14.92 13.10 8.64
CA MET A 82 -13.54 12.62 8.82
C MET A 82 -13.51 11.12 9.14
N LEU A 83 -14.38 10.66 10.03
CA LEU A 83 -14.49 9.23 10.37
C LEU A 83 -14.97 8.40 9.17
N LYS A 84 -15.97 8.88 8.44
CA LYS A 84 -16.44 8.22 7.20
C LYS A 84 -15.32 8.12 6.16
N PHE A 85 -14.54 9.20 6.00
CA PHE A 85 -13.40 9.21 5.08
C PHE A 85 -12.26 8.27 5.55
N LEU A 86 -12.03 8.16 6.87
CA LEU A 86 -11.09 7.20 7.44
C LEU A 86 -11.50 5.76 7.12
N TYR A 87 -12.73 5.37 7.43
CA TYR A 87 -13.20 4.00 7.18
C TYR A 87 -13.19 3.64 5.70
N ARG A 88 -13.56 4.59 4.83
CA ARG A 88 -13.42 4.41 3.38
C ARG A 88 -11.97 4.21 2.96
N THR A 89 -11.04 5.01 3.50
CA THR A 89 -9.61 4.90 3.20
C THR A 89 -9.05 3.56 3.66
N ILE A 90 -9.49 3.02 4.80
CA ILE A 90 -9.12 1.68 5.27
C ILE A 90 -9.51 0.63 4.23
N ALA A 91 -10.78 0.61 3.80
CA ALA A 91 -11.28 -0.36 2.82
C ALA A 91 -10.58 -0.23 1.44
N GLU A 92 -10.37 0.99 0.96
CA GLU A 92 -9.63 1.24 -0.30
C GLU A 92 -8.17 0.78 -0.18
N THR A 93 -7.55 0.95 0.99
CA THR A 93 -6.17 0.52 1.25
C THR A 93 -6.05 -1.00 1.26
N GLU A 94 -7.01 -1.71 1.85
CA GLU A 94 -7.08 -3.17 1.81
C GLU A 94 -7.15 -3.69 0.38
N ALA A 95 -8.08 -3.15 -0.42
CA ALA A 95 -8.24 -3.53 -1.81
C ALA A 95 -6.98 -3.25 -2.65
N ALA A 96 -6.33 -2.09 -2.44
CA ALA A 96 -5.08 -1.76 -3.10
C ALA A 96 -3.94 -2.72 -2.71
N ALA A 97 -3.84 -3.07 -1.42
CA ALA A 97 -2.83 -4.01 -0.94
C ALA A 97 -3.04 -5.42 -1.49
N ASP A 98 -4.29 -5.88 -1.61
CA ASP A 98 -4.63 -7.18 -2.21
C ASP A 98 -4.30 -7.21 -3.71
N GLY A 99 -4.74 -6.19 -4.45
CA GLY A 99 -4.47 -6.07 -5.89
C GLY A 99 -2.97 -5.98 -6.19
N SER A 100 -2.24 -5.11 -5.49
CA SER A 100 -0.79 -4.99 -5.64
C SER A 100 -0.06 -6.30 -5.31
N LYS A 101 -0.48 -7.01 -4.26
CA LYS A 101 0.09 -8.33 -3.93
C LYS A 101 -0.09 -9.31 -5.08
N ALA A 102 -1.30 -9.39 -5.64
CA ALA A 102 -1.58 -10.30 -6.74
C ALA A 102 -0.71 -9.99 -7.97
N SER A 103 -0.62 -8.71 -8.35
CA SER A 103 0.23 -8.29 -9.47
C SER A 103 1.71 -8.59 -9.23
N ILE A 104 2.25 -8.33 -8.04
CA ILE A 104 3.66 -8.68 -7.72
C ILE A 104 3.89 -10.19 -7.88
N GLN A 105 2.96 -11.03 -7.40
CA GLN A 105 3.10 -12.49 -7.54
C GLN A 105 2.99 -12.96 -8.98
N GLU A 106 2.17 -12.30 -9.80
CA GLU A 106 2.08 -12.59 -11.23
C GLU A 106 3.40 -12.32 -11.94
N ILE A 107 3.99 -11.14 -11.74
CA ILE A 107 5.30 -10.76 -12.32
C ILE A 107 6.38 -11.77 -11.88
N LYS A 108 6.45 -12.05 -10.57
CA LYS A 108 7.39 -13.03 -10.03
C LYS A 108 7.23 -14.40 -10.67
N ARG A 109 6.00 -14.86 -10.90
CA ARG A 109 5.74 -16.15 -11.54
C ARG A 109 6.12 -16.13 -13.02
N SER A 110 5.79 -15.07 -13.75
CA SER A 110 6.10 -14.94 -15.19
C SER A 110 7.60 -15.00 -15.45
N TRP A 111 8.40 -14.39 -14.57
CA TRP A 111 9.85 -14.29 -14.71
C TRP A 111 10.64 -15.24 -13.79
N ASN A 112 9.94 -16.15 -13.10
CA ASN A 112 10.51 -17.09 -12.14
C ASN A 112 11.42 -16.43 -11.08
N LEU A 113 10.99 -15.27 -10.55
CA LEU A 113 11.68 -14.51 -9.51
C LEU A 113 11.38 -15.09 -8.12
N PRO A 114 12.34 -15.03 -7.17
CA PRO A 114 12.15 -15.46 -5.77
C PRO A 114 11.05 -14.68 -5.06
#